data_AF-A0A7Y4VL56-F1
#
_entry.id   AF-A0A7Y4VL56-F1
#
_cell.length_a   1.000
_cell.length_b   1.000
_cell.length_c   1.000
_cell.angle_alpha   90.00
_cell.angle_beta   90.00
_cell.angle_gamma   90.00
#
_symmetry.space_group_name_H-M   'P 1'
#
loop_
_entity.id
_entity.type
_entity.pdbx_description
1 polymer ?
#
loop_
_entity_poly.entity_id
_entity_poly.type
_entity_poly.pdbx_seq_one_letter_code
_entity_poly.pdbx_strand_id
1 'polypeptide(L)' 'MLNAPFRYKDFLKDVSILSVSSFGGPQAHLAHFQNILAKKKNYVTEEELIELNALCQVLPGPTSTQTITAVGYKLGGPN' A
#
# COMPACT_ATOMS: atom_id res chain seq x y z
N MET A 1 -16.58 -8.40 -14.13
CA MET A 1 -16.27 -6.96 -14.00
C MET A 1 -14.92 -6.73 -14.65
N LEU A 2 -14.85 -5.89 -15.68
CA LEU A 2 -13.61 -5.63 -16.42
C LEU A 2 -12.66 -4.83 -15.52
N ASN A 3 -11.53 -5.44 -15.10
CA ASN A 3 -10.44 -4.72 -14.45
C ASN A 3 -9.92 -3.68 -15.44
N ALA A 4 -10.10 -2.39 -15.12
CA ALA A 4 -9.45 -1.33 -15.86
C ALA A 4 -7.92 -1.57 -15.85
N PRO A 5 -7.20 -1.27 -16.95
CA PRO A 5 -5.77 -1.48 -17.00
C PRO A 5 -5.09 -0.70 -15.87
N PHE A 6 -4.18 -1.35 -15.14
CA PHE A 6 -3.40 -0.72 -14.07
C PHE A 6 -2.66 0.51 -14.60
N ARG A 7 -2.85 1.66 -13.95
CA ARG A 7 -2.18 2.92 -14.28
C ARG A 7 -1.42 3.44 -13.07
N TYR A 8 -0.11 3.65 -13.24
CA TYR A 8 0.75 4.23 -12.20
C TYR A 8 0.22 5.56 -11.63
N LYS A 9 -0.44 6.37 -12.46
CA LYS A 9 -1.07 7.63 -12.02
C LYS A 9 -2.16 7.40 -10.97
N ASP A 10 -2.95 6.33 -11.10
CA ASP A 10 -4.01 6.01 -10.15
C ASP A 10 -3.42 5.55 -8.82
N PHE A 11 -2.36 4.72 -8.87
CA PHE A 11 -1.63 4.30 -7.68
C PHE A 11 -1.03 5.51 -6.93
N LEU A 12 -0.32 6.40 -7.63
CA LEU A 12 0.29 7.59 -7.03
C LEU A 12 -0.75 8.52 -6.41
N LYS A 13 -1.92 8.67 -7.05
CA LYS A 13 -3.04 9.45 -6.50
C LYS A 13 -3.54 8.83 -5.19
N ASP A 14 -3.78 7.53 -5.17
CA ASP A 14 -4.30 6.85 -3.97
C ASP A 14 -3.27 6.86 -2.82
N VAL A 15 -1.99 6.63 -3.11
CA VAL A 15 -0.89 6.75 -2.14
C VAL A 15 -0.80 8.17 -1.58
N SER A 16 -0.90 9.19 -2.43
CA SER A 16 -0.87 10.59 -1.98
C SER A 16 -2.00 10.89 -1.00
N ILE A 17 -3.21 10.39 -1.28
CA ILE A 17 -4.36 10.53 -0.36
C ILE A 17 -4.07 9.81 0.95
N LEU A 18 -3.64 8.54 0.90
CA LEU A 18 -3.31 7.75 2.09
C LEU A 18 -2.23 8.43 2.96
N SER A 19 -1.21 9.03 2.35
CA SER A 19 -0.13 9.71 3.07
C SER A 19 -0.61 10.95 3.83
N VAL A 20 -1.60 11.68 3.32
CA VAL A 20 -2.11 12.91 3.99
C VAL A 20 -3.34 12.69 4.86
N SER A 21 -4.01 11.53 4.73
CA SER A 21 -5.25 11.24 5.45
C SER A 21 -5.16 10.13 6.50
N SER A 22 -4.09 9.34 6.52
CA SER A 22 -3.94 8.25 7.50
C SER A 22 -3.46 8.81 8.83
N PHE A 23 -4.38 8.95 9.79
CA PHE A 23 -4.10 9.32 11.17
C PHE A 23 -4.61 8.21 12.10
N GLY A 24 -4.12 8.18 13.36
CA GLY A 24 -4.58 7.19 14.36
C GLY A 24 -3.61 6.02 14.62
N GLY A 25 -2.36 6.12 14.17
CA GLY A 25 -1.29 5.18 14.52
C GLY A 25 -1.20 3.95 13.60
N PRO A 26 -0.26 3.02 13.86
CA PRO A 26 0.13 1.98 12.90
C PRO A 26 -1.02 1.07 12.43
N GLN A 27 -1.92 0.69 13.34
CA GLN A 27 -3.07 -0.16 13.01
C GLN A 27 -4.10 0.56 12.13
N ALA A 28 -4.32 1.86 12.36
CA ALA A 28 -5.19 2.66 11.51
C ALA A 28 -4.64 2.79 10.09
N HIS A 29 -3.32 2.98 9.96
CA HIS A 29 -2.67 3.04 8.65
C HIS A 29 -2.82 1.72 7.89
N LEU A 30 -2.60 0.58 8.58
CA LEU A 30 -2.79 -0.74 7.97
C LEU A 30 -4.24 -0.96 7.53
N ALA A 31 -5.23 -0.56 8.33
CA ALA A 31 -6.64 -0.64 7.95
C ALA A 31 -6.97 0.20 6.70
N HIS A 32 -6.42 1.41 6.61
CA HIS A 32 -6.55 2.25 5.41
C HIS A 32 -5.90 1.60 4.19
N PHE A 33 -4.72 0.99 4.35
CA PHE A 33 -4.01 0.29 3.28
C PHE A 33 -4.78 -0.94 2.80
N GLN A 34 -5.31 -1.76 3.71
CA GLN A 34 -6.14 -2.92 3.37
C GLN A 34 -7.39 -2.51 2.59
N ASN A 35 -8.05 -1.43 3.00
CA ASN A 35 -9.25 -0.95 2.33
C ASN A 35 -8.96 -0.45 0.91
N ILE A 36 -7.92 0.36 0.73
CA ILE A 36 -7.63 0.99 -0.57
C ILE A 36 -6.78 0.07 -1.45
N LEU A 37 -5.61 -0.35 -0.98
CA LEU A 37 -4.60 -1.06 -1.79
C LEU A 37 -5.00 -2.50 -2.09
N ALA A 38 -5.67 -3.19 -1.17
CA ALA A 38 -6.14 -4.55 -1.39
C ALA A 38 -7.60 -4.57 -1.86
N LYS A 39 -8.57 -4.24 -1.00
CA LYS A 39 -10.00 -4.47 -1.27
C LYS A 39 -10.55 -3.65 -2.44
N LYS A 40 -10.32 -2.33 -2.43
CA LYS A 40 -10.96 -1.41 -3.39
C LYS A 40 -10.24 -1.36 -4.74
N LYS A 41 -8.91 -1.37 -4.74
CA LYS A 41 -8.09 -1.18 -5.95
C LYS A 41 -7.41 -2.45 -6.44
N ASN A 42 -7.30 -3.49 -5.62
CA ASN A 42 -6.62 -4.74 -5.96
C ASN A 42 -5.22 -4.51 -6.54
N TYR A 43 -4.47 -3.57 -5.94
CA TYR A 43 -3.06 -3.36 -6.28
C TYR A 43 -2.19 -4.52 -5.75
N VAL A 44 -2.55 -5.06 -4.60
CA VAL A 44 -1.94 -6.25 -3.99
C VAL A 44 -3.04 -7.09 -3.34
N THR A 45 -2.79 -8.36 -3.06
CA THR A 45 -3.69 -9.15 -2.22
C THR A 45 -3.59 -8.71 -0.75
N GLU A 46 -4.59 -9.06 0.06
CA GLU A 46 -4.50 -8.82 1.52
C GLU A 46 -3.32 -9.56 2.15
N GLU A 47 -3.05 -10.79 1.71
CA GLU A 47 -1.92 -11.59 2.17
C GLU A 47 -0.59 -10.91 1.85
N GLU A 48 -0.40 -10.49 0.59
CA GLU A 48 0.79 -9.75 0.17
C GLU A 48 0.99 -8.46 0.97
N LEU A 49 -0.09 -7.73 1.26
CA LEU A 49 -0.01 -6.52 2.08
C LEU A 49 0.42 -6.83 3.53
N ILE A 50 -0.09 -7.90 4.11
CA ILE A 50 0.29 -8.34 5.47
C ILE A 50 1.74 -8.78 5.51
N GLU A 51 2.20 -9.56 4.53
CA GLU A 51 3.60 -9.99 4.43
C GLU A 51 4.56 -8.81 4.30
N LEU A 52 4.26 -7.86 3.40
CA LEU A 52 5.05 -6.63 3.25
C LEU A 52 5.06 -5.80 4.54
N ASN A 53 3.92 -5.69 5.22
CA ASN A 53 3.83 -4.97 6.48
C ASN A 53 4.59 -5.69 7.61
N ALA A 54 4.58 -7.02 7.65
CA ALA A 54 5.35 -7.81 8.60
C ALA A 54 6.86 -7.61 8.38
N LEU A 55 7.32 -7.64 7.13
CA LEU A 55 8.70 -7.33 6.77
C LEU A 55 9.10 -5.92 7.23
N CYS A 56 8.25 -4.92 6.97
CA CYS A 56 8.53 -3.53 7.32
C CYS A 56 8.52 -3.26 8.83
N GLN A 57 7.85 -4.08 9.64
CA GLN A 57 7.90 -3.96 11.10
C GLN A 57 9.26 -4.32 11.70
N VAL A 58 10.06 -5.13 10.99
CA VAL A 58 11.41 -5.52 11.42
C VAL A 58 12.45 -4.46 11.06
N LEU A 59 12.14 -3.60 10.09
CA LEU A 59 13.07 -2.57 9.60
C LEU A 59 13.08 -1.34 10.52
N PRO A 60 14.23 -0.66 10.67
CA PRO A 60 14.26 0.63 11.34
C PRO A 60 13.51 1.67 10.50
N GLY A 61 12.56 2.38 11.12
CA GLY A 61 11.85 3.50 10.50
C GLY A 61 10.32 3.37 10.54
N PRO A 62 9.60 4.29 9.88
CA PRO A 62 8.15 4.28 9.87
C PRO A 62 7.61 3.14 8.99
N THR A 63 7.07 2.09 9.62
CA THR A 63 6.48 0.93 8.92
C THR A 63 5.46 1.33 7.87
N SER A 64 4.64 2.36 8.12
CA SER A 64 3.62 2.81 7.16
C SER A 64 4.21 3.28 5.83
N THR A 65 5.25 4.12 5.87
CA THR A 65 5.96 4.60 4.67
C THR A 65 6.68 3.46 3.96
N GLN A 66 7.33 2.58 4.73
CA GLN A 66 8.04 1.43 4.19
C GLN A 66 7.09 0.46 3.48
N THR A 67 5.94 0.13 4.09
CA THR A 67 4.92 -0.76 3.49
C THR A 67 4.39 -0.20 2.17
N ILE A 68 4.01 1.09 2.12
CA ILE A 68 3.51 1.71 0.88
C ILE A 68 4.59 1.76 -0.22
N THR A 69 5.85 1.98 0.16
CA THR A 69 6.98 1.99 -0.77
C THR A 69 7.25 0.59 -1.31
N ALA A 70 7.19 -0.43 -0.46
CA ALA A 70 7.38 -1.83 -0.86
C ALA A 70 6.26 -2.31 -1.79
N VAL A 71 5.01 -1.88 -1.58
CA VAL A 71 3.92 -2.09 -2.53
C VAL A 71 4.24 -1.44 -3.88
N GLY A 72 4.71 -0.19 -3.88
CA GLY A 72 5.13 0.50 -5.11
C GLY A 72 6.25 -0.24 -5.85
N TYR A 73 7.25 -0.74 -5.12
CA TYR A 73 8.35 -1.52 -5.67
C TYR A 73 7.88 -2.85 -6.28
N LYS A 74 6.91 -3.54 -5.66
CA LYS A 74 6.32 -4.77 -6.20
C LYS A 74 5.56 -4.52 -7.51
N LEU A 75 4.84 -3.39 -7.61
CA LEU A 75 4.00 -3.07 -8.75
C LEU A 75 4.78 -2.65 -10.01
N GLY A 76 5.92 -2.00 -9.85
CA GLY A 76 6.68 -1.43 -10.96
C GLY A 76 8.13 -1.17 -10.63
N GLY A 77 8.77 -2.11 -9.95
CA GLY A 77 10.18 -2.07 -9.57
C GLY A 77 11.15 -1.86 -10.75
N PRO A 78 12.46 -1.94 -10.51
CA PRO A 78 13.47 -1.69 -11.55
C PRO A 78 13.26 -2.72 -12.67
N ASN A 79 12.84 -2.23 -13.84
CA ASN A 79 12.59 -3.04 -15.03
C ASN A 79 13.77 -3.95 -15.39
#